data_AF-A0A7X5DI30-F1
#
_entry.id   AF-A0A7X5DI30-F1
#
_cell.length_a   1.000
_cell.length_b   1.000
_cell.length_c   1.000
_cell.angle_alpha   90.00
_cell.angle_beta   90.00
_cell.angle_gamma   90.00
#
_symmetry.space_group_name_H-M   'P 1'
#
loop_
_entity.id
_entity.type
_entity.pdbx_description
1 polymer ?
#
loop_
_entity_poly.entity_id
_entity_poly.type
_entity_poly.pdbx_seq_one_letter_code
_entity_poly.pdbx_strand_id
1 'polypeptide(L)'
;ARMIELSQEAMPVFREMAAEFASDMRPVSVEYLLDGDKAIFYFESEDRVDFRDLVRKLAGRFHVRVDMRQIGVRDEARLVGGLGHCGQELCCKRLGGEFCPVSIRMAKEQDLSLNPQKISGLCGRLMCCLRYEFEAYKDFKGRCPKAGSTVQTPDGPAKVVDLDVPREVVSVRVEGEKPVKVPLADFEPPEEGNRPKVIGEQAWEQAQNQGLYGTDAGMAAFATVTLSGSDKLAERGSVRRVERTKRSEEQRRDGSAASGRDKGQGRKGSKRSGSDGQRDGSGRSGSRRRPRNGASP
;
A
#
# COMPACT_ATOMS: atom_id res chain seq x y z
N ALA A 1 3.04 32.89 2.47
CA ALA A 1 1.69 33.39 2.74
C ALA A 1 1.02 33.70 1.40
N ARG A 2 0.91 34.97 0.98
CA ARG A 2 0.22 35.45 -0.24
C ARG A 2 0.15 34.52 -1.48
N MET A 3 1.26 33.93 -1.93
CA MET A 3 1.25 33.07 -3.13
C MET A 3 0.53 31.72 -2.92
N ILE A 4 0.46 31.26 -1.67
CA ILE A 4 -0.30 30.06 -1.26
C ILE A 4 -1.79 30.40 -1.17
N GLU A 5 -2.14 31.60 -0.70
CA GLU A 5 -3.53 32.09 -0.70
C GLU A 5 -4.06 32.21 -2.14
N LEU A 6 -3.30 32.86 -3.05
CA LEU A 6 -3.63 32.95 -4.48
C LEU A 6 -3.78 31.57 -5.14
N SER A 7 -2.92 30.61 -4.80
CA SER A 7 -3.03 29.20 -5.23
C SER A 7 -4.35 28.55 -4.78
N GLN A 8 -4.75 28.78 -3.53
CA GLN A 8 -6.00 28.24 -2.96
C GLN A 8 -7.24 28.89 -3.58
N GLU A 9 -7.21 30.20 -3.85
CA GLU A 9 -8.27 30.94 -4.54
C GLU A 9 -8.39 30.54 -6.03
N ALA A 10 -7.27 30.20 -6.68
CA ALA A 10 -7.27 29.76 -8.08
C ALA A 10 -7.82 28.33 -8.27
N MET A 11 -7.70 27.47 -7.25
CA MET A 11 -8.11 26.07 -7.33
C MET A 11 -9.61 25.81 -7.61
N PRO A 12 -10.59 26.47 -6.95
CA PRO A 12 -12.01 26.28 -7.28
C PRO A 12 -12.33 26.73 -8.71
N VAL A 13 -11.80 27.88 -9.12
CA VAL A 13 -11.93 28.42 -10.48
C VAL A 13 -11.38 27.45 -11.53
N PHE A 14 -10.23 26.84 -11.25
CA PHE A 14 -9.64 25.84 -12.13
C PHE A 14 -10.53 24.58 -12.25
N ARG A 15 -11.17 24.14 -11.16
CA ARG A 15 -12.13 23.02 -11.18
C ARG A 15 -13.39 23.32 -11.99
N GLU A 16 -13.97 24.51 -11.81
CA GLU A 16 -15.14 24.96 -12.58
C GLU A 16 -14.83 24.96 -14.07
N MET A 17 -13.74 25.62 -14.48
CA MET A 17 -13.36 25.68 -15.89
C MET A 17 -12.96 24.31 -16.45
N ALA A 18 -12.25 23.48 -15.70
CA ALA A 18 -11.89 22.13 -16.15
C ALA A 18 -13.14 21.31 -16.51
N ALA A 19 -14.17 21.35 -15.65
CA ALA A 19 -15.42 20.63 -15.85
C ALA A 19 -16.24 21.13 -17.07
N GLU A 20 -16.11 22.40 -17.46
CA GLU A 20 -16.74 22.92 -18.69
C GLU A 20 -16.11 22.40 -19.98
N PHE A 21 -14.79 22.17 -20.00
CA PHE A 21 -14.03 21.90 -21.22
C PHE A 21 -13.72 20.43 -21.47
N ALA A 22 -13.37 19.66 -20.44
CA ALA A 22 -12.97 18.26 -20.60
C ALA A 22 -13.30 17.45 -19.34
N SER A 23 -14.18 16.45 -19.48
CA SER A 23 -14.50 15.47 -18.42
C SER A 23 -13.27 14.67 -17.96
N ASP A 24 -12.29 14.52 -18.84
CA ASP A 24 -11.18 13.57 -18.70
C ASP A 24 -9.94 14.21 -18.06
N MET A 25 -10.02 15.49 -17.71
CA MET A 25 -8.97 16.28 -17.06
C MET A 25 -9.29 16.45 -15.58
N ARG A 26 -8.42 15.92 -14.72
CA ARG A 26 -8.56 16.02 -13.26
C ARG A 26 -7.59 17.06 -12.70
N PRO A 27 -8.05 18.24 -12.27
CA PRO A 27 -7.20 19.31 -11.76
C PRO A 27 -6.68 18.99 -10.34
N VAL A 28 -5.36 19.06 -10.14
CA VAL A 28 -4.70 18.58 -8.91
C VAL A 28 -4.25 19.73 -8.01
N SER A 29 -3.42 20.64 -8.52
CA SER A 29 -2.90 21.79 -7.75
C SER A 29 -2.53 22.96 -8.68
N VAL A 30 -2.36 24.15 -8.09
CA VAL A 30 -1.87 25.36 -8.76
C VAL A 30 -0.70 25.90 -7.94
N GLU A 31 0.41 26.27 -8.58
CA GLU A 31 1.57 26.88 -7.93
C GLU A 31 1.94 28.19 -8.63
N TYR A 32 1.97 29.29 -7.88
CA TYR A 32 2.48 30.56 -8.39
C TYR A 32 3.99 30.63 -8.14
N LEU A 33 4.75 31.11 -9.13
CA LEU A 33 6.15 31.47 -8.93
C LEU A 33 6.26 32.64 -7.94
N LEU A 34 7.43 32.77 -7.30
CA LEU A 34 7.70 33.79 -6.29
C LEU A 34 7.44 35.22 -6.79
N ASP A 35 7.73 35.47 -8.06
CA ASP A 35 7.54 36.78 -8.73
C ASP A 35 6.07 37.05 -9.12
N GLY A 36 5.19 36.04 -9.05
CA GLY A 36 3.76 36.14 -9.38
C GLY A 36 3.43 36.15 -10.88
N ASP A 37 4.36 36.55 -11.75
CA ASP A 37 4.17 36.65 -13.21
C ASP A 37 3.79 35.33 -13.90
N LYS A 38 4.08 34.18 -13.28
CA LYS A 38 3.84 32.85 -13.84
C LYS A 38 3.14 31.94 -12.83
N ALA A 39 2.13 31.21 -13.30
CA ALA A 39 1.40 30.20 -12.53
C ALA A 39 1.41 28.85 -13.26
N ILE A 40 1.74 27.78 -12.53
CA ILE A 40 1.81 26.41 -13.02
C ILE A 40 0.57 25.66 -12.53
N PHE A 41 -0.23 25.13 -13.47
CA PHE A 41 -1.44 24.37 -13.21
C PHE A 41 -1.16 22.88 -13.46
N TYR A 42 -1.26 22.07 -12.40
CA TYR A 42 -1.03 20.63 -12.45
C TYR A 42 -2.36 19.90 -12.66
N PHE A 43 -2.40 19.03 -13.66
CA PHE A 43 -3.56 18.20 -13.97
C PHE A 43 -3.15 16.77 -14.29
N GLU A 44 -4.02 15.84 -13.92
CA GLU A 44 -3.94 14.43 -14.29
C GLU A 44 -4.89 14.19 -15.48
N SER A 45 -4.43 13.41 -16.46
CA SER A 45 -5.28 12.84 -17.51
C SER A 45 -4.63 11.58 -18.07
N GLU A 46 -5.44 10.57 -18.41
CA GLU A 46 -4.95 9.36 -19.10
C GLU A 46 -4.69 9.67 -20.59
N ASP A 47 -5.61 10.40 -21.22
CA ASP A 47 -5.55 10.80 -22.62
C ASP A 47 -4.96 12.20 -22.85
N ARG A 48 -4.73 12.53 -24.13
CA ARG A 48 -4.26 13.85 -24.58
C ARG A 48 -5.40 14.86 -24.58
N VAL A 49 -5.42 15.74 -23.58
CA VAL A 49 -6.37 16.86 -23.48
C VAL A 49 -5.86 18.06 -24.29
N ASP A 50 -6.71 18.67 -25.12
CA ASP A 50 -6.42 19.99 -25.70
C ASP A 50 -6.86 21.10 -24.72
N PHE A 51 -5.88 21.81 -24.18
CA PHE A 51 -6.07 22.85 -23.17
C PHE A 51 -5.87 24.29 -23.73
N ARG A 52 -5.79 24.47 -25.06
CA ARG A 52 -5.52 25.78 -25.68
C ARG A 52 -6.52 26.87 -25.28
N ASP A 53 -7.81 26.54 -25.24
CA ASP A 53 -8.87 27.50 -24.87
C ASP A 53 -8.97 27.71 -23.36
N LEU A 54 -8.65 26.69 -22.57
CA LEU A 54 -8.55 26.79 -21.12
C LEU A 54 -7.42 27.75 -20.71
N VAL A 55 -6.24 27.64 -21.33
CA VAL A 55 -5.12 28.56 -21.09
C VAL A 55 -5.52 30.01 -21.37
N ARG A 56 -6.31 30.27 -22.43
CA ARG A 56 -6.82 31.62 -22.73
C ARG A 56 -7.78 32.12 -21.65
N LYS A 57 -8.76 31.32 -21.23
CA LYS A 57 -9.70 31.70 -20.15
C LYS A 57 -8.98 31.93 -18.81
N LEU A 58 -8.04 31.05 -18.44
CA LEU A 58 -7.26 31.17 -17.20
C LEU A 58 -6.34 32.41 -17.21
N ALA A 59 -5.60 32.65 -18.30
CA ALA A 59 -4.76 33.83 -18.44
C ALA A 59 -5.58 35.13 -18.41
N GLY A 60 -6.78 35.13 -19.01
CA GLY A 60 -7.72 36.25 -18.95
C GLY A 60 -8.29 36.53 -17.55
N ARG A 61 -8.48 35.49 -16.72
CA ARG A 61 -9.05 35.63 -15.36
C ARG A 61 -8.01 35.96 -14.27
N PHE A 62 -6.78 35.47 -14.43
CA PHE A 62 -5.71 35.68 -13.43
C PHE A 62 -4.65 36.70 -13.84
N HIS A 63 -4.64 37.17 -15.10
CA HIS A 63 -3.67 38.13 -15.64
C HIS A 63 -2.19 37.73 -15.50
N VAL A 64 -1.92 36.42 -15.40
CA VAL A 64 -0.57 35.84 -15.28
C VAL A 64 -0.26 34.91 -16.45
N ARG A 65 1.02 34.61 -16.66
CA ARG A 65 1.47 33.59 -17.62
C ARG A 65 1.14 32.20 -17.08
N VAL A 66 0.06 31.62 -17.61
CA VAL A 66 -0.35 30.24 -17.32
C VAL A 66 0.57 29.24 -18.02
N ASP A 67 1.05 28.26 -17.26
CA ASP A 67 1.77 27.08 -17.74
C ASP A 67 1.02 25.83 -17.27
N MET A 68 0.79 24.87 -18.15
CA MET A 68 -0.03 23.69 -17.86
C MET A 68 0.81 22.43 -17.91
N ARG A 69 0.79 21.67 -16.82
CA ARG A 69 1.65 20.50 -16.63
C ARG A 69 0.83 19.25 -16.35
N GLN A 70 0.83 18.34 -17.32
CA GLN A 70 0.30 16.99 -17.13
C GLN A 70 1.20 16.23 -16.15
N ILE A 71 0.58 15.56 -15.18
CA ILE A 71 1.23 14.69 -14.21
C ILE A 71 0.55 13.31 -14.20
N GLY A 72 1.32 12.27 -13.85
CA GLY A 72 0.76 10.93 -13.72
C GLY A 72 0.26 10.63 -12.31
N VAL A 73 -0.57 9.59 -12.17
CA VAL A 73 -1.14 9.08 -10.89
C VAL A 73 -0.18 9.01 -9.69
N ARG A 74 1.12 8.79 -9.90
CA ARG A 74 2.12 8.74 -8.82
C ARG A 74 2.55 10.14 -8.36
N ASP A 75 2.66 11.08 -9.31
CA ASP A 75 2.96 12.49 -9.02
C ASP A 75 1.77 13.18 -8.37
N GLU A 76 0.54 12.89 -8.81
CA GLU A 76 -0.67 13.32 -8.11
C GLU A 76 -0.64 12.87 -6.64
N ALA A 77 -0.44 11.57 -6.39
CA ALA A 77 -0.36 11.01 -5.05
C ALA A 77 0.80 11.60 -4.21
N ARG A 78 1.87 12.10 -4.84
CA ARG A 78 2.95 12.84 -4.16
C ARG A 78 2.53 14.27 -3.80
N LEU A 79 1.88 14.99 -4.70
CA LEU A 79 1.41 16.36 -4.46
C LEU A 79 0.31 16.38 -3.41
N VAL A 80 -0.78 15.64 -3.63
CA VAL A 80 -1.90 15.49 -2.70
C VAL A 80 -1.42 14.92 -1.36
N GLY A 81 -0.59 13.88 -1.40
CA GLY A 81 -0.21 13.11 -0.22
C GLY A 81 -1.34 12.20 0.26
N GLY A 82 -1.22 11.73 1.50
CA GLY A 82 -2.15 10.77 2.10
C GLY A 82 -1.44 9.75 2.98
N LEU A 83 -2.19 8.78 3.50
CA LEU A 83 -1.67 7.68 4.34
C LEU A 83 -1.67 6.38 3.53
N GLY A 84 -0.56 5.65 3.55
CA GLY A 84 -0.47 4.32 2.95
C GLY A 84 -1.20 3.24 3.78
N HIS A 85 -1.25 2.01 3.25
CA HIS A 85 -1.78 0.83 3.94
C HIS A 85 -1.06 0.52 5.27
N CYS A 86 0.15 1.05 5.47
CA CYS A 86 0.94 0.96 6.70
C CYS A 86 0.57 2.02 7.76
N GLY A 87 -0.40 2.90 7.49
CA GLY A 87 -0.80 3.99 8.39
C GLY A 87 0.17 5.18 8.43
N GLN A 88 1.32 5.09 7.78
CA GLN A 88 2.28 6.19 7.60
C GLN A 88 1.96 7.02 6.36
N GLU A 89 2.54 8.21 6.25
CA GLU A 89 2.46 9.03 5.03
C GLU A 89 2.98 8.30 3.77
N LEU A 90 2.44 8.68 2.61
CA LEU A 90 2.82 8.10 1.33
C LEU A 90 4.33 8.20 1.09
N CYS A 91 4.96 7.04 0.82
CA CYS A 91 6.41 6.95 0.57
C CYS A 91 6.88 7.84 -0.60
N CYS A 92 6.02 8.14 -1.58
CA CYS A 92 6.32 9.06 -2.68
C CYS A 92 6.52 10.52 -2.21
N LYS A 93 5.90 10.91 -1.10
CA LYS A 93 6.04 12.24 -0.48
C LYS A 93 7.17 12.24 0.55
N ARG A 94 7.20 11.23 1.43
CA ARG A 94 8.24 11.07 2.48
C ARG A 94 9.67 10.97 1.96
N LEU A 95 9.89 10.14 0.93
CA LEU A 95 11.25 9.82 0.47
C LEU A 95 11.82 10.84 -0.53
N GLY A 96 11.00 11.79 -1.01
CA GLY A 96 11.40 13.00 -1.76
C GLY A 96 12.08 12.83 -3.13
N GLY A 97 12.68 11.68 -3.43
CA GLY A 97 13.56 11.48 -4.58
C GLY A 97 12.89 11.18 -5.93
N GLU A 98 13.72 10.98 -6.94
CA GLU A 98 13.29 10.58 -8.28
C GLU A 98 12.69 9.16 -8.30
N PHE A 99 11.73 8.94 -9.20
CA PHE A 99 11.05 7.65 -9.31
C PHE A 99 11.87 6.62 -10.09
N CYS A 100 12.74 5.89 -9.40
CA CYS A 100 13.32 4.67 -9.95
C CYS A 100 12.22 3.65 -10.31
N PRO A 101 12.41 2.84 -11.37
CA PRO A 101 11.51 1.73 -11.68
C PRO A 101 11.56 0.68 -10.57
N VAL A 102 10.37 0.30 -10.08
CA VAL A 102 10.18 -0.78 -9.11
C VAL A 102 9.83 -2.05 -9.86
N SER A 103 10.41 -3.19 -9.48
CA SER A 103 10.16 -4.48 -10.13
C SER A 103 9.54 -5.48 -9.16
N ILE A 104 8.72 -6.40 -9.68
CA ILE A 104 8.11 -7.49 -8.89
C ILE A 104 9.17 -8.39 -8.22
N ARG A 105 10.39 -8.45 -8.78
CA ARG A 105 11.53 -9.15 -8.18
C ARG A 105 11.93 -8.57 -6.81
N MET A 106 11.80 -7.26 -6.61
CA MET A 106 12.10 -6.61 -5.32
C MET A 106 11.14 -7.06 -4.22
N ALA A 107 9.83 -7.14 -4.53
CA ALA A 107 8.84 -7.67 -3.60
C ALA A 107 9.09 -9.15 -3.24
N LYS A 108 9.53 -9.96 -4.22
CA LYS A 108 9.94 -11.35 -3.96
C LYS A 108 11.19 -11.43 -3.07
N GLU A 109 12.15 -10.53 -3.24
CA GLU A 109 13.36 -10.48 -2.39
C GLU A 109 13.06 -9.96 -0.98
N GLN A 110 11.91 -9.32 -0.76
CA GLN A 110 11.39 -8.92 0.55
C GLN A 110 10.40 -9.94 1.15
N ASP A 111 10.30 -11.12 0.54
CA ASP A 111 9.40 -12.22 0.95
C ASP A 111 7.92 -11.81 1.05
N LEU A 112 7.54 -10.75 0.34
CA LEU A 112 6.17 -10.25 0.28
C LEU A 112 5.31 -11.10 -0.67
N SER A 113 4.06 -11.31 -0.26
CA SER A 113 3.05 -12.00 -1.07
C SER A 113 2.81 -11.26 -2.39
N LEU A 114 2.91 -11.97 -3.52
CA LEU A 114 2.76 -11.44 -4.88
C LEU A 114 1.30 -11.04 -5.26
N ASN A 115 0.41 -10.87 -4.28
CA ASN A 115 -0.93 -10.32 -4.53
C ASN A 115 -0.82 -8.81 -4.83
N PRO A 116 -1.32 -8.31 -5.99
CA PRO A 116 -1.25 -6.90 -6.35
C PRO A 116 -1.81 -5.96 -5.26
N GLN A 117 -2.85 -6.36 -4.51
CA GLN A 117 -3.41 -5.56 -3.43
C GLN A 117 -2.44 -5.32 -2.26
N LYS A 118 -1.42 -6.16 -2.09
CA LYS A 118 -0.40 -6.05 -1.02
C LYS A 118 0.89 -5.37 -1.48
N ILE A 119 1.14 -5.27 -2.79
CA ILE A 119 2.40 -4.72 -3.35
C ILE A 119 2.21 -3.44 -4.16
N SER A 120 0.98 -3.04 -4.45
CA SER A 120 0.62 -1.76 -5.06
C SER A 120 0.26 -0.72 -4.00
N GLY A 121 0.72 0.51 -4.19
CA GLY A 121 0.34 1.65 -3.37
C GLY A 121 -0.98 2.28 -3.83
N LEU A 122 -1.42 3.33 -3.12
CA LEU A 122 -2.68 4.04 -3.44
C LEU A 122 -2.76 4.57 -4.88
N CYS A 123 -1.63 4.86 -5.52
CA CYS A 123 -1.56 5.28 -6.93
C CYS A 123 -1.70 4.13 -7.95
N GLY A 124 -2.12 2.93 -7.54
CA GLY A 124 -2.30 1.74 -8.39
C GLY A 124 -1.00 1.08 -8.88
N ARG A 125 0.15 1.74 -8.71
CA ARG A 125 1.49 1.23 -9.10
C ARG A 125 2.21 0.58 -7.93
N LEU A 126 3.22 -0.25 -8.23
CA LEU A 126 4.12 -0.85 -7.23
C LEU A 126 4.67 0.21 -6.26
N MET A 127 4.73 -0.15 -4.98
CA MET A 127 5.11 0.76 -3.89
C MET A 127 6.58 1.16 -3.94
N CYS A 128 6.87 2.42 -3.63
CA CYS A 128 8.24 2.96 -3.66
C CYS A 128 9.12 2.46 -2.50
N CYS A 129 8.54 2.09 -1.35
CA CYS A 129 9.26 1.46 -0.24
C CYS A 129 10.00 0.18 -0.68
N LEU A 130 9.39 -0.63 -1.56
CA LEU A 130 10.01 -1.84 -2.11
C LEU A 130 11.38 -1.58 -2.73
N ARG A 131 11.61 -0.40 -3.35
CA ARG A 131 12.92 -0.04 -3.89
C ARG A 131 13.85 0.52 -2.82
N TYR A 132 13.34 1.37 -1.93
CA TYR A 132 14.11 1.97 -0.84
C TYR A 132 14.71 0.91 0.10
N GLU A 133 13.92 -0.08 0.47
CA GLU A 133 14.33 -1.19 1.35
C GLU A 133 15.15 -2.26 0.63
N PHE A 134 15.13 -2.31 -0.71
CA PHE A 134 15.76 -3.40 -1.48
C PHE A 134 17.25 -3.56 -1.23
N GLU A 135 17.98 -2.44 -1.08
CA GLU A 135 19.43 -2.47 -0.92
C GLU A 135 19.83 -2.96 0.48
N ALA A 136 19.09 -2.55 1.53
CA ALA A 136 19.23 -3.09 2.89
C ALA A 136 18.89 -4.60 2.95
N TYR A 137 17.79 -5.02 2.30
CA TYR A 137 17.43 -6.45 2.23
C TYR A 137 18.48 -7.29 1.51
N LYS A 138 19.05 -6.78 0.43
CA LYS A 138 20.11 -7.46 -0.33
C LYS A 138 21.40 -7.57 0.48
N ASP A 139 21.79 -6.52 1.19
CA ASP A 139 22.97 -6.53 2.07
C ASP A 139 22.80 -7.52 3.23
N PHE A 140 21.69 -7.43 3.97
CA PHE A 140 21.39 -8.36 5.05
C PHE A 140 21.34 -9.82 4.57
N LYS A 141 20.66 -10.11 3.44
CA LYS A 141 20.64 -11.47 2.84
C LYS A 141 21.99 -11.91 2.26
N GLY A 142 22.94 -10.98 2.08
CA GLY A 142 24.34 -11.25 1.80
C GLY A 142 25.09 -11.68 3.06
N ARG A 143 24.99 -10.88 4.13
CA ARG A 143 25.64 -11.09 5.44
C ARG A 143 25.09 -12.30 6.21
N CYS A 144 23.79 -12.58 6.15
CA CYS A 144 23.15 -13.60 7.01
C CYS A 144 23.33 -15.05 6.50
N PRO A 145 23.22 -16.06 7.38
CA PRO A 145 23.07 -17.45 6.95
C PRO A 145 21.80 -17.63 6.10
N LYS A 146 21.79 -18.62 5.20
CA LYS A 146 20.62 -18.86 4.33
C LYS A 146 19.45 -19.41 5.16
N ALA A 147 18.22 -18.99 4.84
CA ALA A 147 17.02 -19.62 5.39
C ALA A 147 17.06 -21.15 5.14
N GLY A 148 16.81 -21.93 6.19
CA GLY A 148 16.90 -23.39 6.16
C GLY A 148 18.31 -23.99 6.27
N SER A 149 19.38 -23.19 6.36
CA SER A 149 20.73 -23.71 6.64
C SER A 149 20.91 -24.09 8.10
N THR A 150 21.80 -25.06 8.35
CA THR A 150 22.23 -25.46 9.70
C THR A 150 23.33 -24.52 10.19
N VAL A 151 23.17 -24.00 11.40
CA VAL A 151 24.16 -23.24 12.17
C VAL A 151 24.53 -24.03 13.43
N GLN A 152 25.71 -23.78 13.98
CA GLN A 152 26.16 -24.36 15.25
C GLN A 152 25.79 -23.40 16.39
N THR A 153 25.13 -23.95 17.40
CA THR A 153 24.80 -23.30 18.67
C THR A 153 25.40 -24.13 19.81
N PRO A 154 25.61 -23.56 21.02
CA PRO A 154 26.10 -24.31 22.19
C PRO A 154 25.26 -25.55 22.49
N ASP A 155 23.93 -25.43 22.37
CA ASP A 155 22.97 -26.53 22.60
C ASP A 155 22.89 -27.55 21.45
N GLY A 156 23.69 -27.38 20.38
CA GLY A 156 23.82 -28.34 19.28
C GLY A 156 23.60 -27.74 17.87
N PRO A 157 23.36 -28.59 16.85
CA PRO A 157 23.08 -28.14 15.50
C PRO A 157 21.64 -27.60 15.40
N ALA A 158 21.51 -26.36 14.90
CA ALA A 158 20.23 -25.66 14.86
C ALA A 158 19.91 -25.16 13.45
N LYS A 159 18.63 -25.06 13.09
CA LYS A 159 18.20 -24.71 11.72
C LYS A 159 17.59 -23.31 11.67
N VAL A 160 18.03 -22.49 10.72
CA VAL A 160 17.43 -21.17 10.45
C VAL A 160 16.00 -21.36 9.92
N VAL A 161 15.01 -20.82 10.63
CA VAL A 161 13.59 -20.91 10.27
C VAL A 161 13.12 -19.66 9.53
N ASP A 162 13.46 -18.48 10.03
CA ASP A 162 12.94 -17.19 9.55
C ASP A 162 13.97 -16.06 9.73
N LEU A 163 13.83 -14.98 8.97
CA LEU A 163 14.78 -13.85 8.89
C LEU A 163 14.01 -12.52 9.02
N ASP A 164 14.04 -11.91 10.20
CA ASP A 164 13.45 -10.59 10.47
C ASP A 164 14.44 -9.50 10.04
N VAL A 165 14.47 -9.24 8.73
CA VAL A 165 15.41 -8.31 8.08
C VAL A 165 15.37 -6.90 8.69
N PRO A 166 14.21 -6.25 8.93
CA PRO A 166 14.17 -4.90 9.50
C PRO A 166 14.76 -4.77 10.91
N ARG A 167 14.84 -5.87 11.68
CA ARG A 167 15.46 -5.91 13.01
C ARG A 167 16.87 -6.50 13.02
N GLU A 168 17.36 -6.96 11.86
CA GLU A 168 18.56 -7.78 11.72
C GLU A 168 18.56 -9.04 12.62
N VAL A 169 17.40 -9.70 12.82
CA VAL A 169 17.27 -10.87 13.71
C VAL A 169 17.05 -12.17 12.93
N VAL A 170 17.81 -13.20 13.28
CA VAL A 170 17.71 -14.56 12.73
C VAL A 170 16.94 -15.44 13.71
N SER A 171 15.85 -16.08 13.25
CA SER A 171 15.11 -17.07 14.05
C SER A 171 15.66 -18.47 13.80
N VAL A 172 16.22 -19.10 14.83
CA VAL A 172 16.90 -20.40 14.77
C VAL A 172 16.13 -21.42 15.64
N ARG A 173 16.07 -22.68 15.22
CA ARG A 173 15.40 -23.77 15.95
C ARG A 173 16.34 -24.95 16.16
N VAL A 174 16.61 -25.30 17.41
CA VAL A 174 17.25 -26.56 17.82
C VAL A 174 16.23 -27.70 17.74
N GLU A 175 16.67 -28.94 17.53
CA GLU A 175 15.76 -30.10 17.47
C GLU A 175 15.03 -30.30 18.82
N GLY A 176 13.69 -30.21 18.78
CA GLY A 176 12.82 -30.36 19.95
C GLY A 176 12.39 -29.04 20.62
N GLU A 177 13.03 -27.92 20.31
CA GLU A 177 12.82 -26.66 21.03
C GLU A 177 11.97 -25.61 20.28
N LYS A 178 11.58 -24.56 21.03
CA LYS A 178 10.95 -23.35 20.46
C LYS A 178 11.98 -22.56 19.62
N PRO A 179 11.55 -21.83 18.59
CA PRO A 179 12.48 -20.98 17.83
C PRO A 179 13.01 -19.84 18.70
N VAL A 180 14.33 -19.77 18.83
CA VAL A 180 15.10 -18.72 19.52
C VAL A 180 15.43 -17.62 18.52
N LYS A 181 15.46 -16.35 18.96
CA LYS A 181 15.73 -15.18 18.13
C LYS A 181 17.11 -14.60 18.46
N VAL A 182 18.04 -14.67 17.52
CA VAL A 182 19.42 -14.21 17.70
C VAL A 182 19.70 -13.02 16.76
N PRO A 183 20.11 -11.84 17.25
CA PRO A 183 20.58 -10.73 16.42
C PRO A 183 21.78 -11.12 15.55
N LEU A 184 21.88 -10.58 14.33
CA LEU A 184 23.00 -10.86 13.42
C LEU A 184 24.35 -10.36 13.95
N ALA A 185 24.34 -9.31 14.77
CA ALA A 185 25.56 -8.76 15.40
C ALA A 185 26.25 -9.76 16.34
N ASP A 186 25.53 -10.76 16.85
CA ASP A 186 26.01 -11.74 17.82
C ASP A 186 26.51 -13.04 17.17
N PHE A 187 26.50 -13.11 15.84
CA PHE A 187 27.12 -14.20 15.08
C PHE A 187 28.61 -13.95 14.93
N GLU A 188 29.42 -15.01 15.04
CA GLU A 188 30.87 -14.89 14.85
C GLU A 188 31.18 -14.50 13.39
N PRO A 189 32.09 -13.53 13.16
CA PRO A 189 32.46 -13.11 11.81
C PRO A 189 33.06 -14.31 11.05
N PRO A 190 32.56 -14.61 9.84
CA PRO A 190 33.02 -15.77 9.09
C PRO A 190 34.46 -15.57 8.57
N GLU A 191 35.21 -16.66 8.47
CA GLU A 191 36.42 -16.71 7.65
C GLU A 191 36.09 -16.29 6.21
N GLU A 192 37.00 -15.52 5.60
CA GLU A 192 36.72 -14.64 4.45
C GLU A 192 35.89 -15.30 3.32
N GLY A 193 34.80 -14.63 2.94
CA GLY A 193 33.93 -15.03 1.82
C GLY A 193 32.83 -16.04 2.15
N ASN A 194 32.83 -16.64 3.35
CA ASN A 194 31.70 -17.45 3.82
C ASN A 194 30.62 -16.60 4.52
N ARG A 195 29.44 -17.20 4.73
CA ARG A 195 28.39 -16.67 5.62
C ARG A 195 28.65 -17.16 7.05
N PRO A 196 28.34 -16.39 8.10
CA PRO A 196 28.49 -16.84 9.48
C PRO A 196 27.64 -18.08 9.74
N LYS A 197 28.21 -19.04 10.48
CA LYS A 197 27.59 -20.34 10.80
C LYS A 197 27.64 -20.69 12.28
N VAL A 198 28.34 -19.91 13.10
CA VAL A 198 28.55 -20.15 14.53
C VAL A 198 27.91 -18.99 15.31
N ILE A 199 27.24 -19.34 16.40
CA ILE A 199 26.64 -18.40 17.36
C ILE A 199 27.40 -18.54 18.67
N GLY A 200 27.89 -17.43 19.22
CA GLY A 200 28.64 -17.42 20.47
C GLY A 200 27.79 -17.80 21.69
N GLU A 201 28.44 -18.36 22.71
CA GLU A 201 27.77 -18.87 23.91
C GLU A 201 26.98 -17.80 24.67
N GLN A 202 27.60 -16.63 24.90
CA GLN A 202 26.98 -15.48 25.56
C GLN A 202 25.77 -14.91 24.80
N ALA A 203 25.77 -15.03 23.47
CA ALA A 203 24.68 -14.59 22.61
C ALA A 203 23.48 -15.54 22.71
N TRP A 204 23.77 -16.83 22.77
CA TRP A 204 22.76 -17.88 22.89
C TRP A 204 22.02 -17.78 24.22
N GLU A 205 22.74 -17.66 25.34
CA GLU A 205 22.14 -17.43 26.68
C GLU A 205 21.30 -16.15 26.72
N GLN A 206 21.78 -15.06 26.12
CA GLN A 206 21.03 -13.80 26.05
C GLN A 206 19.77 -13.93 25.19
N ALA A 207 19.82 -14.62 24.05
CA ALA A 207 18.67 -14.87 23.19
C ALA A 207 17.61 -15.77 23.88
N GLN A 208 18.05 -16.79 24.62
CA GLN A 208 17.18 -17.69 25.38
C GLN A 208 16.52 -16.94 26.55
N ASN A 209 17.27 -16.10 27.28
CA ASN A 209 16.74 -15.21 28.32
C ASN A 209 15.82 -14.10 27.77
N GLN A 210 16.14 -13.50 26.62
CA GLN A 210 15.25 -12.54 25.96
C GLN A 210 13.93 -13.21 25.52
N GLY A 211 13.95 -14.51 25.19
CA GLY A 211 12.75 -15.32 24.99
C GLY A 211 11.85 -15.45 26.23
N LEU A 212 12.38 -15.20 27.43
CA LEU A 212 11.65 -15.20 28.71
C LEU A 212 11.03 -13.83 29.06
N TYR A 213 11.56 -12.73 28.52
CA TYR A 213 11.11 -11.35 28.80
C TYR A 213 10.49 -10.63 27.57
N GLY A 214 10.46 -11.28 26.42
CA GLY A 214 10.16 -10.72 25.11
C GLY A 214 8.67 -10.54 24.73
N THR A 215 7.83 -10.03 25.63
CA THR A 215 6.59 -9.29 25.25
C THR A 215 6.00 -8.39 26.34
N ASP A 216 6.28 -8.62 27.63
CA ASP A 216 5.53 -7.93 28.72
C ASP A 216 6.29 -6.79 29.42
N ALA A 217 7.58 -6.58 29.13
CA ALA A 217 8.31 -5.41 29.64
C ALA A 217 7.72 -4.06 29.14
N GLY A 218 6.99 -4.08 28.02
CA GLY A 218 6.19 -2.93 27.55
C GLY A 218 4.86 -2.74 28.29
N MET A 219 4.32 -3.76 28.96
CA MET A 219 3.10 -3.63 29.76
C MET A 219 3.37 -2.99 31.13
N ALA A 220 4.61 -3.08 31.65
CA ALA A 220 4.98 -2.39 32.89
C ALA A 220 4.96 -0.85 32.79
N ALA A 221 5.14 -0.29 31.58
CA ALA A 221 5.08 1.15 31.33
C ALA A 221 3.64 1.65 31.06
N PHE A 222 2.75 0.79 30.56
CA PHE A 222 1.32 1.08 30.51
C PHE A 222 0.66 0.56 31.79
N ALA A 223 0.92 1.28 32.89
CA ALA A 223 0.21 1.13 34.14
C ALA A 223 -1.29 1.33 33.88
N THR A 224 -1.98 0.23 33.57
CA THR A 224 -3.42 0.16 33.56
C THR A 224 -3.80 0.46 34.99
N VAL A 225 -4.34 1.67 35.22
CA VAL A 225 -4.71 2.14 36.55
C VAL A 225 -5.64 1.08 37.13
N THR A 226 -5.11 0.29 38.06
CA THR A 226 -5.87 -0.72 38.78
C THR A 226 -6.82 0.05 39.67
N LEU A 227 -8.03 0.29 39.15
CA LEU A 227 -9.10 0.99 39.84
C LEU A 227 -9.24 0.36 41.22
N SER A 228 -8.77 1.09 42.22
CA SER A 228 -9.00 0.76 43.60
C SER A 228 -10.51 0.89 43.82
N GLY A 229 -11.12 0.03 44.64
CA GLY A 229 -12.58 0.08 44.87
C GLY A 229 -13.10 1.40 45.46
N SER A 230 -12.20 2.35 45.76
CA SER A 230 -12.41 3.72 46.21
C SER A 230 -12.48 4.78 45.10
N ASP A 231 -12.11 4.46 43.85
CA ASP A 231 -12.07 5.44 42.76
C ASP A 231 -13.48 5.90 42.35
N LYS A 232 -13.79 7.18 42.62
CA LYS A 232 -15.12 7.76 42.37
C LYS A 232 -15.38 7.92 40.86
N LEU A 233 -16.14 6.99 40.29
CA LEU A 233 -16.79 7.15 38.99
C LEU A 233 -17.58 8.47 38.93
N ALA A 234 -17.44 9.20 37.83
CA ALA A 234 -18.02 10.54 37.66
C ALA A 234 -19.53 10.58 37.94
N GLU A 235 -19.98 11.60 38.68
CA GLU A 235 -21.37 11.74 39.07
C GLU A 235 -22.30 11.87 37.86
N ARG A 236 -23.45 11.20 37.92
CA ARG A 236 -24.41 11.05 36.80
C ARG A 236 -25.01 12.36 36.26
N GLY A 237 -24.72 13.51 36.87
CA GLY A 237 -25.18 14.83 36.43
C GLY A 237 -24.26 15.58 35.46
N SER A 238 -22.97 15.21 35.35
CA SER A 238 -21.99 16.01 34.57
C SER A 238 -21.84 15.57 33.10
N VAL A 239 -22.41 14.43 32.72
CA VAL A 239 -22.31 13.89 31.36
C VAL A 239 -23.31 14.60 30.43
N ARG A 240 -22.82 15.59 29.66
CA ARG A 240 -23.63 16.26 28.61
C ARG A 240 -24.14 15.24 27.59
N ARG A 241 -25.44 14.95 27.63
CA ARG A 241 -26.14 14.17 26.61
C ARG A 241 -26.33 15.01 25.37
N VAL A 242 -25.66 14.67 24.27
CA VAL A 242 -25.86 15.32 22.97
C VAL A 242 -27.28 14.99 22.48
N GLU A 243 -28.12 16.01 22.31
CA GLU A 243 -29.48 15.82 21.79
C GLU A 243 -29.45 15.45 20.30
N ARG A 244 -30.18 14.41 19.95
CA ARG A 244 -30.34 13.94 18.57
C ARG A 244 -31.49 14.71 17.93
N THR A 245 -31.17 15.76 17.18
CA THR A 245 -32.14 16.59 16.46
C THR A 245 -33.03 15.74 15.54
N LYS A 246 -34.35 15.78 15.78
CA LYS A 246 -35.34 15.15 14.91
C LYS A 246 -35.49 16.01 13.65
N ARG A 247 -35.14 15.45 12.49
CA ARG A 247 -35.52 16.05 11.20
C ARG A 247 -37.00 15.76 10.96
N SER A 248 -37.78 16.80 10.69
CA SER A 248 -39.21 16.69 10.39
C SER A 248 -39.43 15.99 9.05
N GLU A 249 -40.24 14.92 9.08
CA GLU A 249 -40.66 14.18 7.89
C GLU A 249 -42.16 14.46 7.65
N GLU A 250 -42.44 15.63 7.09
CA GLU A 250 -43.80 16.05 6.73
C GLU A 250 -43.85 16.42 5.24
N GLN A 251 -43.98 15.40 4.39
CA GLN A 251 -44.61 15.47 3.06
C GLN A 251 -44.65 14.07 2.43
N ARG A 252 -45.77 13.36 2.63
CA ARG A 252 -46.35 12.31 1.75
C ARG A 252 -47.51 11.61 2.46
N ARG A 253 -48.69 12.23 2.39
CA ARG A 253 -49.97 11.53 2.50
C ARG A 253 -50.84 11.96 1.33
N ASP A 254 -51.04 11.03 0.40
CA ASP A 254 -52.20 10.95 -0.48
C ASP A 254 -52.34 9.50 -0.95
N GLY A 255 -53.57 9.05 -1.19
CA GLY A 255 -53.85 7.79 -1.91
C GLY A 255 -53.95 6.52 -1.06
N SER A 256 -55.06 6.36 -0.34
CA SER A 256 -55.52 5.09 0.24
C SER A 256 -56.09 4.11 -0.80
N ALA A 257 -55.92 2.78 -0.62
CA ALA A 257 -57.02 1.78 -0.52
C ALA A 257 -56.60 0.31 -0.86
N ALA A 258 -57.42 -0.65 -0.41
CA ALA A 258 -57.57 -2.04 -0.88
C ALA A 258 -56.34 -2.99 -0.74
N SER A 259 -56.27 -3.88 0.27
CA SER A 259 -56.99 -5.16 0.45
C SER A 259 -56.44 -6.35 -0.34
N GLY A 260 -56.07 -7.44 0.34
CA GLY A 260 -55.74 -8.71 -0.30
C GLY A 260 -55.07 -9.70 0.66
N ARG A 261 -55.78 -10.78 1.03
CA ARG A 261 -55.20 -11.93 1.75
C ARG A 261 -54.54 -12.91 0.77
N ASP A 262 -53.64 -13.71 1.32
CA ASP A 262 -53.58 -15.18 1.20
C ASP A 262 -52.38 -15.82 0.46
N LYS A 263 -51.89 -16.89 1.12
CA LYS A 263 -51.04 -18.03 0.70
C LYS A 263 -49.79 -17.83 -0.16
N GLY A 264 -48.69 -18.37 0.35
CA GLY A 264 -47.58 -18.84 -0.46
C GLY A 264 -47.77 -20.29 -0.94
N GLN A 265 -47.07 -20.61 -2.03
CA GLN A 265 -46.53 -21.90 -2.48
C GLN A 265 -45.44 -21.51 -3.51
N GLY A 266 -44.25 -22.10 -3.60
CA GLY A 266 -43.89 -23.45 -3.22
C GLY A 266 -43.97 -24.38 -4.45
N ARG A 267 -43.06 -24.22 -5.43
CA ARG A 267 -42.94 -25.20 -6.53
C ARG A 267 -41.51 -25.40 -7.02
N LYS A 268 -41.17 -26.67 -7.24
CA LYS A 268 -39.87 -27.18 -7.71
C LYS A 268 -39.83 -27.26 -9.24
N GLY A 269 -38.63 -27.02 -9.78
CA GLY A 269 -37.92 -27.78 -10.82
C GLY A 269 -38.65 -28.43 -12.02
N SER A 270 -38.03 -28.27 -13.20
CA SER A 270 -38.16 -29.18 -14.35
C SER A 270 -36.77 -29.67 -14.81
N LYS A 271 -36.71 -30.91 -15.30
CA LYS A 271 -35.52 -31.62 -15.83
C LYS A 271 -35.92 -32.33 -17.13
N ARG A 272 -34.92 -32.73 -17.96
CA ARG A 272 -35.01 -33.50 -19.24
C ARG A 272 -35.40 -32.63 -20.46
N SER A 273 -34.99 -32.88 -21.72
CA SER A 273 -33.98 -33.78 -22.38
C SER A 273 -33.88 -33.41 -23.88
N GLY A 274 -32.84 -33.73 -24.67
CA GLY A 274 -31.56 -34.38 -24.38
C GLY A 274 -31.21 -35.59 -25.28
N SER A 275 -30.76 -35.39 -26.54
CA SER A 275 -30.26 -36.47 -27.43
C SER A 275 -29.34 -35.98 -28.58
N ASP A 276 -28.39 -36.86 -28.90
CA ASP A 276 -27.28 -36.94 -29.88
C ASP A 276 -27.38 -36.41 -31.33
N GLY A 277 -26.21 -36.27 -31.99
CA GLY A 277 -26.05 -36.44 -33.45
C GLY A 277 -24.87 -35.73 -34.15
N GLN A 278 -23.77 -36.47 -34.44
CA GLN A 278 -22.85 -36.43 -35.63
C GLN A 278 -22.84 -35.22 -36.61
N ARG A 279 -21.77 -34.81 -37.32
CA ARG A 279 -20.31 -35.08 -37.49
C ARG A 279 -19.81 -34.14 -38.63
N ASP A 280 -18.53 -34.22 -38.99
CA ASP A 280 -17.86 -33.61 -40.18
C ASP A 280 -17.71 -32.07 -40.18
N GLY A 281 -16.66 -31.45 -40.75
CA GLY A 281 -15.42 -31.99 -41.30
C GLY A 281 -14.61 -30.94 -42.10
N SER A 282 -13.26 -31.06 -42.09
CA SER A 282 -12.26 -30.31 -42.91
C SER A 282 -11.96 -28.83 -42.57
N GLY A 283 -10.72 -28.39 -42.84
CA GLY A 283 -10.25 -27.01 -42.62
C GLY A 283 -8.76 -26.87 -42.25
N ARG A 284 -7.83 -27.24 -43.15
CA ARG A 284 -6.38 -27.40 -42.86
C ARG A 284 -5.51 -26.37 -43.61
N SER A 285 -4.92 -25.41 -42.91
CA SER A 285 -3.68 -24.66 -43.28
C SER A 285 -3.29 -23.70 -42.14
N GLY A 286 -2.05 -23.25 -41.96
CA GLY A 286 -0.78 -23.61 -42.59
C GLY A 286 0.36 -22.85 -41.89
N SER A 287 1.45 -23.54 -41.51
CA SER A 287 2.52 -22.91 -40.71
C SER A 287 3.38 -21.95 -41.54
N ARG A 288 3.98 -20.93 -40.90
CA ARG A 288 5.28 -20.35 -41.30
C ARG A 288 6.04 -19.79 -40.09
N ARG A 289 6.92 -20.62 -39.50
CA ARG A 289 8.04 -20.14 -38.66
C ARG A 289 9.17 -19.68 -39.58
N ARG A 290 9.82 -18.55 -39.28
CA ARG A 290 11.08 -18.12 -39.94
C ARG A 290 12.28 -18.85 -39.30
N PRO A 291 13.28 -19.30 -40.07
CA PRO A 291 14.49 -19.92 -39.54
C PRO A 291 15.50 -18.86 -39.06
N ARG A 292 16.51 -19.35 -38.32
CA ARG A 292 17.61 -18.62 -37.68
C ARG A 292 18.91 -19.08 -38.35
N ASN A 293 19.70 -18.17 -38.93
CA ASN A 293 20.97 -18.54 -39.58
C ASN A 293 22.15 -18.54 -38.58
N GLY A 294 23.04 -19.53 -38.70
CA GLY A 294 24.42 -19.49 -38.18
C GLY A 294 25.33 -18.64 -39.09
N ALA A 295 26.54 -18.21 -38.68
CA ALA A 295 27.76 -19.03 -38.56
C ALA A 295 28.03 -19.80 -39.87
N SER A 296 29.13 -19.64 -40.62
CA SER A 296 30.56 -19.40 -40.28
C SER A 296 31.30 -19.02 -41.61
N PRO A 297 32.65 -18.92 -41.72
CA PRO A 297 33.73 -19.19 -40.76
C PRO A 297 34.47 -17.95 -40.23
#